data_AF-A0A7S2YTS5-F1
#
_entry.id   AF-A0A7S2YTS5-F1
#
_cell.length_a   1.000
_cell.length_b   1.000
_cell.length_c   1.000
_cell.angle_alpha   90.00
_cell.angle_beta   90.00
_cell.angle_gamma   90.00
#
_symmetry.space_group_name_H-M   'P 1'
#
loop_
_entity.id
_entity.type
_entity.pdbx_description
1 polymer ?
#
loop_
_entity_poly.entity_id
_entity_poly.type
_entity_poly.pdbx_seq_one_letter_code
_entity_poly.pdbx_strand_id
1 'polypeptide(L)'
;NVIDAAELCRSSHGEESWRGAANEAFFVLSDYIAQLNANVNLYQALRSITDHSTVFQQLAAEEQRFALLLQSEFERDGIHLNDETRQQVRHMQNDIVQLEGEFHRNLIDWERGFSISRSE
;
A
#
# COMPACT_ATOMS: atom_id res chain seq x y z
N ASN A 1 4.79 14.97 13.02
CA ASN A 1 4.00 13.89 12.41
C ASN A 1 3.73 12.84 13.49
N VAL A 2 2.46 12.51 13.76
CA VAL A 2 2.09 11.57 14.85
C VAL A 2 2.40 10.12 14.45
N ILE A 3 2.19 9.75 13.18
CA ILE A 3 2.43 8.38 12.72
C ILE A 3 3.93 8.04 12.79
N ASP A 4 4.82 8.95 12.41
CA ASP A 4 6.28 8.75 12.50
C ASP A 4 6.76 8.62 13.95
N ALA A 5 6.17 9.39 14.87
CA ALA A 5 6.50 9.31 16.29
C ALA A 5 6.00 7.98 16.91
N ALA A 6 4.80 7.53 16.51
CA ALA A 6 4.25 6.25 16.91
C ALA A 6 5.09 5.09 16.37
N GLU A 7 5.52 5.16 15.10
CA GLU A 7 6.43 4.20 14.46
C GLU A 7 7.75 4.06 15.22
N LEU A 8 8.38 5.19 15.54
CA LEU A 8 9.64 5.22 16.27
C LEU A 8 9.46 4.66 17.70
N CYS A 9 8.40 5.07 18.39
CA CYS A 9 8.15 4.63 19.76
C CYS A 9 7.88 3.13 19.82
N ARG A 10 7.01 2.58 18.95
CA ARG A 10 6.68 1.14 18.96
C ARG A 10 7.88 0.25 18.62
N SER A 11 8.84 0.75 17.83
CA SER A 11 10.03 0.01 17.41
C SER A 11 11.19 0.08 18.40
N SER A 12 11.34 1.21 19.11
CA SER A 12 12.59 1.51 19.82
C SER A 12 12.43 1.69 21.33
N HIS A 13 11.21 1.89 21.84
CA HIS A 13 11.01 2.21 23.25
C HIS A 13 11.23 0.99 24.16
N GLY A 14 11.96 1.16 25.28
CA GLY A 14 12.34 0.06 26.17
C GLY A 14 11.18 -0.53 26.97
N GLU A 15 10.17 0.28 27.29
CA GLU A 15 9.00 -0.14 28.07
C GLU A 15 7.83 -0.60 27.17
N GLU A 16 7.22 -1.72 27.52
CA GLU A 16 6.16 -2.38 26.73
C GLU A 16 4.84 -1.59 26.69
N SER A 17 4.47 -0.93 27.79
CA SER A 17 3.27 -0.09 27.87
C SER A 17 3.24 1.00 26.79
N TRP A 18 4.39 1.68 26.61
CA TRP A 18 4.59 2.70 25.58
C TRP A 18 4.60 2.13 24.18
N ARG A 19 5.24 0.98 23.96
CA ARG A 19 5.17 0.30 22.66
C ARG A 19 3.74 -0.09 22.31
N GLY A 20 2.97 -0.59 23.28
CA GLY A 20 1.56 -0.95 23.12
C GLY A 20 0.70 0.25 22.74
N ALA A 21 0.80 1.36 23.48
CA ALA A 21 0.06 2.59 23.18
C ALA A 21 0.46 3.20 21.82
N ALA A 22 1.77 3.19 21.49
CA ALA A 22 2.25 3.66 20.20
C ALA A 22 1.77 2.78 19.04
N ASN A 23 1.71 1.47 19.25
CA ASN A 23 1.17 0.53 18.28
C ASN A 23 -0.32 0.79 18.02
N GLU A 24 -1.13 1.00 19.05
CA GLU A 24 -2.55 1.37 18.90
C GLU A 24 -2.72 2.66 18.10
N ALA A 25 -1.98 3.72 18.44
CA ALA A 25 -2.03 4.99 17.71
C ALA A 25 -1.61 4.83 16.24
N PHE A 26 -0.58 4.03 15.97
CA PHE A 26 -0.14 3.71 14.61
C PHE A 26 -1.23 3.00 13.82
N PHE A 27 -1.89 1.99 14.41
CA PHE A 27 -2.98 1.25 13.76
C PHE A 27 -4.16 2.16 13.42
N VAL A 28 -4.64 2.97 14.37
CA VAL A 28 -5.75 3.90 14.15
C VAL A 28 -5.45 4.88 13.02
N LEU A 29 -4.25 5.46 13.00
CA LEU A 29 -3.84 6.39 11.95
C LEU A 29 -3.66 5.71 10.60
N SER A 30 -3.11 4.49 10.58
CA SER A 30 -2.92 3.73 9.33
C SER A 30 -4.26 3.38 8.69
N ASP A 31 -5.24 2.95 9.48
CA ASP A 31 -6.59 2.67 9.00
C ASP A 31 -7.27 3.94 8.46
N TYR A 32 -7.15 5.05 9.19
CA TYR A 32 -7.69 6.33 8.73
C TYR A 32 -7.05 6.79 7.41
N ILE A 33 -5.73 6.66 7.25
CA ILE A 33 -5.03 6.98 5.99
C ILE A 33 -5.51 6.07 4.85
N ALA A 34 -5.69 4.77 5.10
CA ALA A 34 -6.21 3.85 4.11
C ALA A 34 -7.62 4.25 3.63
N GLN A 35 -8.49 4.68 4.56
CA GLN A 35 -9.82 5.21 4.22
C GLN A 35 -9.75 6.48 3.36
N LEU A 36 -8.82 7.40 3.65
CA LEU A 36 -8.61 8.61 2.85
C LEU A 36 -8.11 8.28 1.45
N ASN A 37 -7.15 7.36 1.32
CA ASN A 37 -6.62 6.92 0.03
C ASN A 37 -7.68 6.19 -0.83
N ALA A 38 -8.69 5.59 -0.20
CA ALA A 38 -9.82 4.98 -0.89
C ALA A 38 -11.01 5.93 -1.14
N ASN A 39 -10.91 7.21 -0.75
CA ASN A 39 -12.02 8.14 -0.83
C ASN A 39 -12.20 8.73 -2.25
N VAL A 40 -13.26 8.30 -2.93
CA VAL A 40 -13.57 8.72 -4.31
C VAL A 40 -13.81 10.23 -4.42
N ASN A 41 -14.39 10.87 -3.41
CA ASN A 41 -14.67 12.31 -3.46
C ASN A 41 -13.38 13.13 -3.43
N LEU A 42 -12.38 12.71 -2.63
CA LEU A 42 -11.06 13.35 -2.61
C LEU A 42 -10.36 13.22 -3.96
N TYR A 43 -10.40 12.03 -4.55
CA TYR A 43 -9.87 11.81 -5.89
C TYR A 43 -10.58 12.68 -6.96
N GLN A 44 -11.91 12.74 -6.94
CA GLN A 44 -12.68 13.56 -7.89
C GLN A 44 -12.37 15.05 -7.76
N ALA A 45 -12.24 15.55 -6.53
CA ALA A 45 -11.85 16.94 -6.29
C ALA A 45 -10.46 17.23 -6.87
N LEU A 46 -9.48 16.36 -6.62
CA LEU A 46 -8.14 16.48 -7.17
C LEU A 46 -8.15 16.45 -8.70
N ARG A 47 -8.86 15.48 -9.28
CA ARG A 47 -8.99 15.32 -10.73
C ARG A 47 -9.61 16.54 -11.40
N SER A 48 -10.61 17.15 -10.77
CA SER A 48 -11.25 18.37 -11.29
C SER A 48 -10.27 19.53 -11.45
N ILE A 49 -9.21 19.56 -10.62
CA ILE A 49 -8.13 20.53 -10.73
C ILE A 49 -7.18 20.11 -11.84
N THR A 50 -6.71 18.85 -11.85
CA THR A 50 -5.66 18.36 -12.76
C THR A 50 -6.11 18.16 -14.22
N ASP A 51 -7.42 18.06 -14.52
CA ASP A 51 -7.99 17.96 -15.87
C ASP A 51 -7.89 19.30 -16.67
N HIS A 52 -6.69 19.89 -16.72
CA HIS A 52 -6.34 21.12 -17.43
C HIS A 52 -7.21 22.34 -17.09
N SER A 53 -7.63 22.45 -15.83
CA SER A 53 -8.35 23.63 -15.35
C SER A 53 -7.47 24.89 -15.42
N THR A 54 -8.10 26.06 -15.58
CA THR A 54 -7.42 27.36 -15.43
C THR A 54 -6.76 27.49 -14.05
N VAL A 55 -7.32 26.83 -13.03
CA VAL A 55 -6.75 26.76 -11.67
C VAL A 55 -5.42 26.02 -11.67
N PHE A 56 -5.31 24.87 -12.35
CA PHE A 56 -4.05 24.12 -12.42
C PHE A 56 -2.93 24.94 -13.03
N GLN A 57 -3.22 25.73 -14.06
CA GLN A 57 -2.24 26.61 -14.69
C GLN A 57 -1.78 27.77 -13.79
N GLN A 58 -2.56 28.12 -12.77
CA GLN A 58 -2.22 29.16 -11.79
C GLN A 58 -1.38 28.65 -10.62
N LEU A 59 -1.32 27.33 -10.42
CA LEU A 59 -0.51 26.71 -9.38
C LEU A 59 0.99 26.85 -9.67
N ALA A 60 1.79 26.89 -8.61
CA ALA A 60 3.24 26.80 -8.73
C ALA A 60 3.65 25.43 -9.32
N ALA A 61 4.86 25.36 -9.90
CA ALA A 61 5.35 24.13 -10.53
C ALA A 61 5.41 22.94 -9.56
N GLU A 62 5.77 23.21 -8.30
CA GLU A 62 5.81 22.22 -7.23
C GLU A 62 4.42 21.69 -6.89
N GLU A 63 3.41 22.56 -6.85
CA GLU A 63 2.01 22.22 -6.57
C GLU A 63 1.39 21.42 -7.70
N GLN A 64 1.67 21.79 -8.96
CA GLN A 64 1.27 21.01 -10.14
C GLN A 64 1.86 19.60 -10.09
N ARG A 65 3.16 19.50 -9.79
CA ARG A 65 3.84 18.21 -9.68
C ARG A 65 3.27 17.38 -8.53
N PHE A 66 3.02 17.99 -7.38
CA PHE A 66 2.41 17.32 -6.24
C PHE A 66 1.01 16.80 -6.57
N ALA A 67 0.16 17.61 -7.21
CA ALA A 67 -1.19 17.23 -7.59
C ALA A 67 -1.20 16.03 -8.56
N LEU A 68 -0.31 16.04 -9.56
CA LEU A 68 -0.18 14.92 -10.51
C LEU A 68 0.37 13.65 -9.85
N LEU A 69 1.34 13.78 -8.94
CA LEU A 69 1.85 12.64 -8.17
C LEU A 69 0.76 12.04 -7.29
N LEU A 70 0.03 12.88 -6.55
CA LEU A 70 -1.05 12.42 -5.68
C LEU A 70 -2.18 11.77 -6.49
N GLN A 71 -2.52 12.32 -7.66
CA GLN A 71 -3.49 11.69 -8.56
C GLN A 71 -2.99 10.31 -9.03
N SER A 72 -1.72 10.20 -9.40
CA SER A 72 -1.12 8.92 -9.80
C SER A 72 -1.14 7.89 -8.66
N GLU A 73 -0.96 8.32 -7.41
CA GLU A 73 -1.07 7.42 -6.24
C GLU A 73 -2.49 6.90 -6.06
N PHE A 74 -3.50 7.76 -6.15
CA PHE A 74 -4.90 7.35 -6.16
C PHE A 74 -5.22 6.36 -7.29
N GLU A 75 -4.71 6.64 -8.49
CA GLU A 75 -4.99 5.83 -9.67
C GLU A 75 -4.29 4.47 -9.66
N ARG A 76 -3.12 4.37 -9.03
CA ARG A 76 -2.39 3.11 -8.84
C ARG A 76 -3.24 2.06 -8.14
N ASP A 77 -4.05 2.49 -7.18
CA ASP A 77 -4.92 1.59 -6.41
C ASP A 77 -6.27 1.32 -7.12
N GLY A 78 -6.43 1.82 -8.35
CA GLY A 78 -7.59 1.54 -9.20
C GLY A 78 -8.84 2.35 -8.84
N ILE A 79 -8.71 3.47 -8.12
CA ILE A 79 -9.87 4.28 -7.69
C ILE A 79 -10.63 4.89 -8.87
N HIS A 80 -9.95 5.12 -9.99
CA HIS A 80 -10.49 5.70 -11.22
C HIS A 80 -11.22 4.69 -12.12
N LEU A 81 -11.02 3.40 -11.87
CA LEU A 81 -11.58 2.32 -12.67
C LEU A 81 -13.07 2.15 -12.37
N ASN A 82 -13.81 1.73 -13.39
CA ASN A 82 -15.20 1.30 -13.21
C ASN A 82 -15.26 -0.01 -12.41
N ASP A 83 -16.46 -0.36 -11.94
CA ASP A 83 -16.63 -1.52 -11.05
C ASP A 83 -16.23 -2.85 -11.69
N GLU A 84 -16.46 -3.01 -13.00
CA GLU A 84 -16.09 -4.21 -13.76
C GLU A 84 -14.57 -4.39 -13.82
N THR A 85 -13.84 -3.36 -14.25
CA THR A 85 -12.39 -3.38 -14.29
C THR A 85 -11.79 -3.51 -12.88
N ARG A 86 -12.41 -2.88 -11.87
CA ARG A 86 -11.96 -3.03 -10.48
C ARG A 86 -12.16 -4.45 -9.95
N GLN A 87 -13.24 -5.15 -10.34
CA GLN A 87 -13.42 -6.57 -10.04
C GLN A 87 -12.33 -7.43 -10.69
N GLN A 88 -11.99 -7.15 -11.95
CA GLN A 88 -10.91 -7.86 -12.65
C GLN A 88 -9.55 -7.65 -11.98
N VAL A 89 -9.23 -6.41 -11.58
CA VAL A 89 -8.00 -6.10 -10.83
C VAL A 89 -7.94 -6.86 -9.49
N ARG A 90 -9.04 -6.88 -8.73
CA ARG A 90 -9.10 -7.66 -7.48
C ARG A 90 -8.93 -9.16 -7.71
N HIS A 91 -9.51 -9.68 -8.79
CA HIS A 91 -9.33 -11.09 -9.14
C HIS A 91 -7.87 -11.41 -9.43
N MET A 92 -7.21 -10.61 -10.26
CA MET A 92 -5.78 -10.76 -10.55
C MET A 92 -4.90 -10.62 -9.30
N GLN A 93 -5.21 -9.69 -8.40
CA GLN A 93 -4.49 -9.55 -7.12
C GLN A 93 -4.63 -10.80 -6.24
N ASN A 94 -5.81 -11.41 -6.18
CA ASN A 94 -6.00 -12.66 -5.44
C ASN A 94 -5.20 -13.80 -6.06
N ASP A 95 -5.17 -13.90 -7.39
CA ASP A 95 -4.38 -14.91 -8.10
C ASP A 95 -2.88 -14.74 -7.81
N ILE A 96 -2.38 -13.50 -7.78
CA ILE A 96 -0.98 -13.20 -7.42
C ILE A 96 -0.67 -13.71 -6.01
N VAL A 97 -1.50 -13.37 -5.01
CA VAL A 97 -1.29 -13.80 -3.62
C VAL A 97 -1.32 -15.33 -3.50
N GLN A 98 -2.21 -15.99 -4.23
CA GLN A 98 -2.26 -17.46 -4.26
C GLN A 98 -0.96 -18.05 -4.84
N LEU A 99 -0.52 -17.54 -5.99
CA LEU A 99 0.69 -17.99 -6.67
C LEU A 99 1.96 -17.73 -5.84
N GLU A 100 2.04 -16.60 -5.15
CA GLU A 100 3.11 -16.30 -4.19
C GLU A 100 3.15 -17.35 -3.06
N GLY A 101 1.99 -17.70 -2.51
CA GLY A 101 1.88 -18.74 -1.49
C GLY A 101 2.28 -20.12 -2.00
N GLU A 102 1.89 -20.49 -3.23
CA GLU A 102 2.31 -21.73 -3.89
C GLU A 102 3.82 -21.77 -4.11
N PHE A 103 4.39 -20.68 -4.62
CA PHE A 103 5.83 -20.54 -4.81
C PHE A 103 6.59 -20.70 -3.49
N HIS A 104 6.12 -20.05 -2.43
CA HIS A 104 6.74 -20.15 -1.10
C HIS A 104 6.71 -21.58 -0.55
N ARG A 105 5.58 -22.28 -0.69
CA ARG A 105 5.48 -23.71 -0.31
C ARG A 105 6.44 -24.57 -1.11
N ASN A 106 6.50 -24.38 -2.43
CA ASN A 106 7.42 -25.14 -3.29
C ASN A 106 8.90 -24.93 -2.94
N LEU A 107 9.26 -23.75 -2.43
CA LEU A 107 10.61 -23.48 -1.93
C LEU A 107 10.93 -24.21 -0.62
N ILE A 108 9.96 -24.32 0.29
CA ILE A 108 10.14 -24.96 1.60
C ILE A 108 10.10 -26.49 1.48
N ASP A 109 9.17 -27.03 0.68
CA ASP A 109 8.98 -28.47 0.48
C ASP A 109 10.02 -29.09 -0.47
N TRP A 110 11.04 -28.33 -0.88
CA TRP A 110 12.14 -28.84 -1.69
C TRP A 110 13.08 -29.74 -0.85
N GLU A 111 12.66 -30.98 -0.61
CA GLU A 111 13.55 -32.09 -0.25
C GLU A 111 14.13 -32.75 -1.51
N ARG A 112 15.24 -32.23 -2.05
CA ARG A 112 16.15 -33.11 -2.80
C ARG A 112 16.97 -33.87 -1.79
N GLY A 113 16.46 -35.02 -1.34
CA GLY A 113 17.24 -36.00 -0.61
C GLY A 113 18.44 -36.43 -1.45
N PHE A 114 19.65 -36.07 -1.02
CA PHE A 114 20.87 -36.62 -1.60
C PHE A 114 21.08 -38.02 -1.00
N SER A 115 20.77 -39.06 -1.75
CA SER A 115 21.15 -40.42 -1.42
C SER A 115 22.64 -40.64 -1.68
N ILE A 116 23.45 -40.49 -0.64
CA ILE A 116 24.88 -40.84 -0.70
C ILE A 116 24.99 -42.36 -0.48
N SER A 117 25.06 -43.13 -1.58
CA SER A 117 25.45 -44.54 -1.49
C SER A 117 26.95 -44.61 -1.21
N ARG A 118 27.33 -45.00 0.02
CA ARG A 118 28.71 -45.41 0.33
C ARG A 118 28.95 -46.80 -0.27
N SER A 119 29.89 -46.89 -1.21
CA SER A 119 30.45 -48.15 -1.69
C SER A 119 31.46 -48.68 -0.67
N GLU A 120 31.21 -49.88 -0.15
CA GLU A 120 32.21 -50.74 0.51
C GLU A 120 33.18 -51.35 -0.51
#